data_AF-W9QWH4-F1
#
_entry.id   AF-W9QWH4-F1
#
_cell.length_a   1.000
_cell.length_b   1.000
_cell.length_c   1.000
_cell.angle_alpha   90.00
_cell.angle_beta   90.00
_cell.angle_gamma   90.00
#
_symmetry.space_group_name_H-M   'P 1'
#
loop_
_entity.id
_entity.type
_entity.pdbx_description
1 polymer ?
#
loop_
_entity_poly.entity_id
_entity_poly.type
_entity_poly.pdbx_seq_one_letter_code
_entity_poly.pdbx_strand_id
1 'polypeptide(L)'
;MPRIVGFGIERNFLCDSDALGRQSVLKEEVCVLKLCVGTECLLITKLIPFECSACLAMFLNHSRLTFVGMRIKQDMADLETVYKGIKCRNMVELRPFTAAIFGARRTEAYVFVKLAETTLCLDLRALDALRNIPPEVVLDDWGRVLL
;
A
#
# COMPACT_ATOMS: atom_id res chain seq x y z
N MET A 1 17.57 0.28 -17.85
CA MET A 1 17.37 -0.02 -16.42
C MET A 1 15.89 0.09 -16.08
N PRO A 2 15.31 -0.87 -15.34
CA PRO A 2 13.93 -0.77 -14.86
C PRO A 2 13.81 0.38 -13.85
N ARG A 3 12.71 1.14 -13.92
CA ARG A 3 12.39 2.19 -12.95
C ARG A 3 11.50 1.60 -11.86
N ILE A 4 11.91 1.76 -10.61
CA ILE A 4 11.19 1.22 -9.45
C ILE A 4 10.16 2.24 -8.96
N VAL A 5 8.95 1.76 -8.70
CA VAL A 5 7.83 2.56 -8.17
C VAL A 5 7.32 1.86 -6.91
N GLY A 6 7.35 2.55 -5.77
CA GLY A 6 6.68 2.11 -4.56
C GLY A 6 5.17 2.17 -4.75
N PHE A 7 4.46 1.14 -4.32
CA PHE A 7 3.03 0.98 -4.54
C PHE A 7 2.34 0.57 -3.24
N GLY A 8 1.18 1.16 -2.98
CA GLY A 8 0.28 0.74 -1.91
C GLY A 8 -1.11 1.34 -2.09
N ILE A 9 -2.10 0.73 -1.44
CA ILE A 9 -3.47 1.24 -1.41
C ILE A 9 -3.93 1.44 0.03
N GLU A 10 -4.83 2.40 0.24
CA GLU A 10 -5.59 2.54 1.47
C GLU A 10 -7.05 2.21 1.20
N ARG A 11 -7.70 1.67 2.22
CA ARG A 11 -9.10 1.30 2.16
C ARG A 11 -9.88 2.02 3.23
N ASN A 12 -11.14 2.31 2.93
CA ASN A 12 -12.08 2.83 3.91
C ASN A 12 -13.13 1.76 4.22
N PHE A 13 -13.49 1.66 5.50
CA PHE A 13 -14.56 0.78 5.96
C PHE A 13 -15.83 1.60 6.11
N LEU A 14 -16.82 1.33 5.27
CA LEU A 14 -18.13 1.93 5.41
C LEU A 14 -18.99 1.04 6.32
N CYS A 15 -19.26 1.54 7.52
CA CYS A 15 -20.24 0.95 8.43
C CYS A 15 -21.63 1.49 8.09
N ASP A 16 -22.59 0.60 7.98
CA ASP A 16 -24.00 0.99 7.94
C ASP A 16 -24.65 0.57 9.26
N SER A 17 -25.48 1.47 9.78
CA SER A 17 -26.21 1.24 11.02
C SER A 17 -27.60 0.80 10.63
N ASP A 18 -27.96 -0.45 10.92
CA ASP A 18 -29.35 -0.85 10.76
C ASP A 18 -30.23 -0.06 11.76
N ALA A 19 -31.56 -0.08 11.55
CA ALA A 19 -32.52 0.61 12.42
C ALA A 19 -32.50 0.12 13.89
N LEU A 20 -31.75 -0.95 14.19
CA LEU A 20 -31.55 -1.51 15.52
C LEU A 20 -30.19 -1.14 16.15
N GLY A 21 -29.36 -0.36 15.44
CA GLY A 21 -28.04 0.06 15.91
C GLY A 21 -26.98 -1.04 15.88
N ARG A 22 -27.20 -2.16 15.16
CA ARG A 22 -26.13 -3.14 14.90
C ARG A 22 -25.24 -2.61 13.79
N GLN A 23 -23.96 -2.49 14.13
CA GLN A 23 -22.94 -2.08 13.19
C GLN A 23 -22.50 -3.31 12.39
N SER A 24 -22.74 -3.30 11.08
CA SER A 24 -22.20 -4.30 10.17
C SER A 24 -21.29 -3.61 9.14
N VAL A 25 -20.09 -4.17 8.95
CA VAL A 25 -19.16 -3.71 7.91
C VAL A 25 -19.74 -4.17 6.58
N LEU A 26 -20.36 -3.27 5.83
CA LEU A 26 -21.05 -3.63 4.57
C LEU A 26 -20.10 -3.61 3.37
N LYS A 27 -19.11 -2.71 3.35
CA LYS A 27 -18.29 -2.51 2.16
C LYS A 27 -16.92 -1.94 2.52
N GLU A 28 -15.90 -2.60 2.01
CA GLU A 28 -14.52 -2.13 2.00
C GLU A 28 -14.24 -1.52 0.62
N GLU A 29 -13.80 -0.27 0.57
CA GLU A 29 -13.55 0.45 -0.68
C GLU A 29 -12.13 1.00 -0.70
N VAL A 30 -11.42 0.79 -1.82
CA VAL A 30 -10.13 1.41 -2.03
C VAL A 30 -10.32 2.93 -2.16
N CYS A 31 -9.79 3.68 -1.21
CA CYS A 31 -10.01 5.13 -1.12
C CYS A 31 -8.80 5.95 -1.60
N VAL A 32 -7.60 5.39 -1.49
CA VAL A 32 -6.35 6.03 -1.92
C VAL A 32 -5.44 5.03 -2.63
N LEU A 33 -4.89 5.42 -3.78
CA LEU A 33 -3.74 4.76 -4.40
C LEU A 33 -2.49 5.60 -4.17
N LYS A 34 -1.40 4.97 -3.73
CA LYS A 34 -0.10 5.60 -3.48
C LYS A 34 0.94 5.09 -4.48
N LEU A 35 1.64 6.02 -5.13
CA LEU A 35 2.74 5.74 -6.05
C LEU A 35 3.96 6.58 -5.65
N CYS A 36 5.05 5.96 -5.25
CA CYS A 36 6.24 6.68 -4.77
C CYS A 36 7.47 6.42 -5.66
N VAL A 37 8.22 7.47 -5.96
CA VAL A 37 9.49 7.40 -6.70
C VAL A 37 10.50 8.29 -5.99
N GLY A 38 11.58 7.68 -5.48
CA GLY A 38 12.57 8.39 -4.68
C GLY A 38 11.92 8.97 -3.41
N THR A 39 11.94 10.30 -3.28
CA THR A 39 11.38 11.04 -2.14
C THR A 39 9.99 11.62 -2.41
N GLU A 40 9.43 11.38 -3.59
CA GLU A 40 8.15 11.95 -4.01
C GLU A 40 7.07 10.85 -4.05
N CYS A 41 5.86 11.19 -3.62
CA CYS A 41 4.71 10.30 -3.67
C CYS A 41 3.51 11.00 -4.30
N LEU A 42 2.89 10.35 -5.28
CA LEU A 42 1.60 10.71 -5.83
C LEU A 42 0.51 9.95 -5.05
N LEU A 43 -0.43 10.71 -4.48
CA LEU A 43 -1.60 10.18 -3.79
C LEU A 43 -2.84 10.46 -4.65
N ILE A 44 -3.50 9.40 -5.09
CA ILE A 44 -4.74 9.49 -5.87
C ILE A 44 -5.88 9.16 -4.92
N THR A 45 -6.48 10.21 -4.36
CA THR A 45 -7.64 10.12 -3.43
C THR A 45 -8.94 10.20 -4.21
N LYS A 46 -9.94 9.39 -3.85
CA LYS A 46 -11.18 9.18 -4.64
C LYS A 46 -10.83 8.62 -6.00
N LEU A 47 -10.68 7.31 -6.13
CA LEU A 47 -10.48 6.68 -7.44
C LEU A 47 -11.76 6.91 -8.28
N ILE A 48 -11.75 7.99 -9.08
CA ILE A 48 -12.86 8.54 -9.87
C ILE A 48 -13.23 7.59 -11.04
N PRO A 49 -14.33 7.83 -11.80
CA PRO A 49 -15.16 6.77 -12.39
C PRO A 49 -14.41 6.03 -13.52
N PHE A 50 -15.02 4.97 -14.04
CA PHE A 50 -14.54 4.04 -15.08
C PHE A 50 -13.52 4.56 -16.13
N GLU A 51 -13.57 5.84 -16.54
CA GLU A 51 -12.70 6.45 -17.55
C GLU A 51 -11.22 6.55 -17.15
N CYS A 52 -10.88 6.68 -15.86
CA CYS A 52 -9.46 6.74 -15.42
C CYS A 52 -8.79 5.35 -15.32
N SER A 53 -9.58 4.28 -15.43
CA SER A 53 -9.08 2.90 -15.30
C SER A 53 -8.12 2.50 -16.42
N ALA A 54 -8.30 3.02 -17.63
CA ALA A 54 -7.45 2.69 -18.78
C ALA A 54 -6.03 3.24 -18.63
N CYS A 55 -5.89 4.49 -18.19
CA CYS A 55 -4.60 5.11 -17.95
C CYS A 55 -3.84 4.38 -16.82
N LEU A 56 -4.53 4.06 -15.73
CA LEU A 56 -3.94 3.30 -14.63
C LEU A 56 -3.53 1.89 -15.07
N ALA A 57 -4.37 1.19 -15.83
CA ALA A 57 -4.06 -0.12 -16.38
C ALA A 57 -2.84 -0.07 -17.32
N MET A 58 -2.76 0.92 -18.22
CA MET A 58 -1.59 1.12 -19.08
C MET A 58 -0.31 1.38 -18.28
N PHE A 59 -0.41 2.19 -17.23
CA PHE A 59 0.73 2.51 -16.36
C PHE A 59 1.22 1.28 -15.59
N LEU A 60 0.33 0.52 -14.96
CA LEU A 60 0.66 -0.71 -14.22
C LEU A 60 1.18 -1.83 -15.13
N ASN A 61 0.79 -1.83 -16.40
CA ASN A 61 1.22 -2.82 -17.38
C ASN A 61 2.49 -2.40 -18.16
N HIS A 62 3.08 -1.23 -17.83
CA HIS A 62 4.22 -0.68 -18.55
C HIS A 62 5.49 -1.51 -18.31
N SER A 63 6.09 -2.05 -19.38
CA SER A 63 7.19 -3.03 -19.32
C SER A 63 8.48 -2.55 -18.68
N ARG A 64 8.71 -1.23 -18.64
CA ARG A 64 9.92 -0.61 -18.07
C ARG A 64 9.78 -0.22 -16.59
N LEU A 65 8.60 -0.37 -16.01
CA LEU A 65 8.34 -0.07 -14.61
C LEU A 65 8.32 -1.38 -13.82
N THR A 66 8.80 -1.34 -12.58
CA THR A 66 8.63 -2.39 -11.60
C THR A 66 7.97 -1.80 -10.37
N PHE A 67 6.83 -2.34 -9.97
CA PHE A 67 6.07 -1.90 -8.82
C PHE A 67 6.42 -2.73 -7.60
N VAL A 68 6.58 -2.09 -6.46
CA VAL A 68 7.12 -2.72 -5.25
C VAL A 68 6.25 -2.35 -4.06
N GLY A 69 5.79 -3.34 -3.31
CA GLY A 69 4.94 -3.13 -2.12
C GLY A 69 5.05 -4.29 -1.12
N MET A 70 4.38 -4.17 0.02
CA MET A 70 4.41 -5.13 1.15
C MET A 70 3.32 -6.20 1.07
N ARG A 71 2.22 -5.84 0.41
CA ARG A 71 1.06 -6.69 0.11
C ARG A 71 0.60 -6.47 -1.33
N ILE A 72 1.52 -6.14 -2.24
CA ILE A 72 1.18 -5.66 -3.59
C ILE A 72 0.34 -6.67 -4.37
N LYS A 73 0.53 -7.98 -4.13
CA LYS A 73 -0.30 -9.01 -4.77
C LYS A 73 -1.76 -8.93 -4.32
N GLN A 74 -1.98 -8.73 -3.03
CA GLN A 74 -3.32 -8.56 -2.49
C GLN A 74 -3.90 -7.25 -3.02
N ASP A 75 -3.18 -6.14 -2.87
CA ASP A 75 -3.62 -4.80 -3.29
C ASP A 75 -4.06 -4.78 -4.77
N MET A 76 -3.31 -5.48 -5.64
CA MET A 76 -3.65 -5.62 -7.05
C MET A 76 -4.90 -6.49 -7.28
N ALA A 77 -5.08 -7.55 -6.51
CA ALA A 77 -6.30 -8.37 -6.57
C ALA A 77 -7.53 -7.55 -6.14
N ASP A 78 -7.41 -6.74 -5.09
CA ASP A 78 -8.52 -5.89 -4.64
C ASP A 78 -8.85 -4.81 -5.68
N LEU A 79 -7.82 -4.18 -6.26
CA LEU A 79 -8.03 -3.23 -7.36
C LEU A 79 -8.69 -3.87 -8.57
N GLU A 80 -8.38 -5.14 -8.89
CA GLU A 80 -9.03 -5.85 -10.00
C GLU A 80 -10.52 -6.11 -9.71
N THR A 81 -10.92 -6.28 -8.44
CA THR A 81 -12.34 -6.41 -8.07
C THR A 81 -13.14 -5.12 -8.28
N VAL A 82 -12.50 -3.97 -8.09
CA VAL A 82 -13.13 -2.65 -8.24
C VAL A 82 -13.05 -2.17 -9.70
N TYR A 83 -11.92 -2.41 -10.35
CA TYR A 83 -11.61 -1.98 -11.71
C TYR A 83 -11.31 -3.18 -12.60
N LYS A 84 -12.31 -3.56 -13.40
CA LYS A 84 -12.19 -4.70 -14.31
C LYS A 84 -10.99 -4.52 -15.26
N GLY A 85 -10.09 -5.49 -15.27
CA GLY A 85 -8.96 -5.55 -16.19
C GLY A 85 -7.70 -4.82 -15.72
N ILE A 86 -7.68 -4.26 -14.51
CA ILE A 86 -6.42 -3.79 -13.90
C ILE A 86 -5.53 -4.98 -13.61
N LYS A 87 -4.32 -4.95 -14.18
CA LYS A 87 -3.24 -5.92 -13.93
C LYS A 87 -1.91 -5.18 -13.86
N CYS A 88 -1.00 -5.70 -13.05
CA CYS A 88 0.36 -5.19 -12.94
C CYS A 88 1.32 -6.18 -13.58
N ARG A 89 2.10 -5.72 -14.57
CA ARG A 89 3.00 -6.60 -15.33
C ARG A 89 4.19 -7.07 -14.50
N ASN A 90 4.81 -6.12 -13.82
CA ASN A 90 6.06 -6.31 -13.10
C ASN A 90 5.84 -5.85 -11.66
N MET A 91 5.46 -6.77 -10.78
CA MET A 91 5.33 -6.49 -9.35
C MET A 91 6.31 -7.33 -8.53
N VAL A 92 6.82 -6.74 -7.45
CA VAL A 92 7.71 -7.38 -6.48
C VAL A 92 7.12 -7.19 -5.09
N GLU A 93 6.90 -8.31 -4.43
CA GLU A 93 6.49 -8.33 -3.02
C GLU A 93 7.74 -8.20 -2.14
N LEU A 94 7.81 -7.15 -1.32
CA LEU A 94 9.02 -6.79 -0.55
C LEU A 94 9.40 -7.85 0.47
N ARG A 95 8.42 -8.45 1.16
CA ARG A 95 8.67 -9.45 2.22
C ARG A 95 9.43 -10.69 1.72
N PRO A 96 8.95 -11.43 0.69
CA PRO A 96 9.71 -12.56 0.16
C PRO A 96 10.99 -12.13 -0.55
N PHE A 97 11.01 -10.96 -1.19
CA PHE A 97 12.21 -10.45 -1.86
C PHE A 97 13.35 -10.18 -0.86
N THR A 98 13.05 -9.52 0.25
CA THR A 98 14.02 -9.26 1.33
C THR A 98 14.45 -10.55 2.03
N ALA A 99 13.53 -11.50 2.26
CA ALA A 99 13.89 -12.80 2.83
C ALA A 99 14.91 -13.55 1.96
N ALA A 100 14.76 -13.48 0.63
CA ALA A 100 15.69 -14.08 -0.32
C ALA A 100 17.07 -13.42 -0.32
N ILE A 101 17.13 -12.08 -0.19
CA ILE A 101 18.40 -11.33 -0.19
C ILE A 101 19.17 -11.48 1.13
N PHE A 102 18.46 -11.33 2.25
CA PHE A 102 19.09 -11.27 3.58
C PHE A 102 19.19 -12.65 4.26
N GLY A 103 18.75 -13.73 3.61
CA GLY A 103 18.86 -15.10 4.11
C GLY A 103 18.05 -15.38 5.39
N ALA A 104 17.23 -14.42 5.82
CA ALA A 104 16.49 -14.49 7.06
C ALA A 104 15.02 -14.83 6.76
N ARG A 105 14.64 -16.11 6.92
CA ARG A 105 13.22 -16.54 6.86
C ARG A 105 12.29 -15.73 7.78
N ARG A 106 12.86 -15.06 8.79
CA ARG A 106 12.12 -14.21 9.74
C ARG A 106 11.58 -12.92 9.11
N THR A 107 12.12 -12.42 8.00
CA THR A 107 11.67 -11.16 7.39
C THR A 107 10.34 -11.29 6.63
N GLU A 108 9.89 -12.51 6.33
CA GLU A 108 8.57 -12.75 5.72
C GLU A 108 7.42 -12.35 6.66
N ALA A 109 7.66 -12.40 7.97
CA ALA A 109 6.72 -12.01 9.00
C ALA A 109 6.87 -10.53 9.42
N TYR A 110 7.81 -9.78 8.84
CA TYR A 110 8.05 -8.41 9.26
C TYR A 110 7.01 -7.45 8.67
N VAL A 111 6.46 -6.63 9.56
CA VAL A 111 5.74 -5.40 9.22
C VAL A 111 6.71 -4.41 8.55
N PHE A 112 6.21 -3.50 7.73
CA PHE A 112 7.02 -2.59 6.91
C PHE A 112 8.10 -1.86 7.71
N VAL A 113 7.73 -1.30 8.88
CA VAL A 113 8.65 -0.60 9.77
C VAL A 113 9.83 -1.51 10.16
N LYS A 114 9.54 -2.74 10.60
CA LYS A 114 10.56 -3.71 10.99
C LYS A 114 11.44 -4.12 9.82
N LEU A 115 10.84 -4.25 8.64
CA LEU A 115 11.56 -4.56 7.41
C LEU A 115 12.50 -3.43 7.00
N ALA A 116 12.04 -2.18 7.07
CA ALA A 116 12.83 -0.99 6.77
C ALA A 116 13.96 -0.77 7.79
N GLU A 117 13.69 -0.93 9.10
CA GLU A 117 14.72 -0.89 10.14
C GLU A 117 15.84 -1.91 9.86
N THR A 118 15.45 -3.15 9.53
CA THR A 118 16.40 -4.26 9.33
C THR A 118 17.17 -4.13 8.01
N THR A 119 16.56 -3.60 6.97
CA THR A 119 17.12 -3.55 5.61
C THR A 119 17.92 -2.29 5.33
N LEU A 120 17.45 -1.15 5.85
CA LEU A 120 18.00 0.18 5.53
C LEU A 120 18.80 0.78 6.70
N CYS A 121 18.91 0.06 7.83
CA CYS A 121 19.47 0.58 9.09
C CYS A 121 18.84 1.92 9.53
N LEU A 122 17.58 2.15 9.14
CA LEU A 122 16.84 3.35 9.52
C LEU A 122 16.24 3.14 10.90
N ASP A 123 16.54 4.04 11.84
CA ASP A 123 15.77 4.11 13.09
C ASP A 123 14.49 4.90 12.84
N LEU A 124 13.44 4.18 12.44
CA LEU A 124 12.13 4.79 12.19
C LEU A 124 11.48 5.31 13.48
N ARG A 125 11.87 4.80 14.67
CA ARG A 125 11.40 5.31 15.96
C ARG A 125 12.02 6.68 16.27
N ALA A 126 13.27 6.90 15.89
CA ALA A 126 13.88 8.23 15.94
C ALA A 126 13.21 9.23 14.97
N LEU A 127 12.74 8.76 13.80
CA LEU A 127 11.98 9.57 12.85
C LEU A 127 10.56 9.90 13.33
N ASP A 128 9.89 8.97 14.03
CA ASP A 128 8.62 9.24 14.70
C ASP A 128 8.78 10.21 15.87
N ALA A 129 9.89 10.14 16.63
CA ALA A 129 10.19 11.13 17.67
C ALA A 129 10.43 12.55 17.14
N LEU A 130 10.87 12.69 15.88
CA LEU A 130 11.01 13.98 15.18
C LEU A 130 9.68 14.49 14.61
N ARG A 131 8.69 13.61 14.47
CA ARG A 131 7.35 13.94 13.99
C ARG A 131 6.45 14.15 15.21
N ASN A 132 6.08 15.40 15.51
CA ASN A 132 5.02 15.72 16.48
C ASN A 132 3.69 15.04 16.06
N ILE A 133 3.50 13.76 16.35
CA ILE A 133 2.29 12.98 16.07
C ILE A 133 1.62 12.71 17.43
N PRO A 134 0.36 13.12 17.63
CA PRO A 134 -0.35 12.90 18.88
C PRO A 134 -0.53 11.39 19.18
N PRO A 135 -0.51 10.98 20.47
CA PRO A 135 -0.44 9.59 20.91
C PRO A 135 -1.71 8.75 20.66
N GLU A 136 -2.74 9.33 20.06
CA GLU A 136 -4.04 8.67 19.76
C GLU A 136 -4.05 7.98 18.38
N VAL A 137 -2.94 8.03 17.64
CA VAL A 137 -2.81 7.49 16.29
C VAL A 137 -2.27 6.05 16.33
N VAL A 138 -3.14 5.08 16.07
CA VAL A 138 -2.72 3.70 15.76
C VAL A 138 -2.09 3.66 14.37
N LEU A 139 -0.86 3.17 14.28
CA LEU A 139 -0.04 3.10 13.06
C LEU A 139 -0.43 1.87 12.22
N ASP A 140 -1.00 2.06 11.02
CA ASP A 140 -1.20 0.97 10.06
C ASP A 140 0.10 0.64 9.29
N ASP A 141 0.11 -0.46 8.54
CA ASP A 141 1.25 -1.17 7.93
C ASP A 141 2.22 -0.33 7.04
N TRP A 142 1.95 0.96 6.80
CA TRP A 142 2.87 1.92 6.14
C TRP A 142 3.06 3.25 6.90
N GLY A 143 2.62 3.31 8.15
CA GLY A 143 2.85 4.43 9.06
C GLY A 143 2.11 5.73 8.69
N ARG A 144 0.76 5.73 8.68
CA ARG A 144 -0.08 6.82 9.25
C ARG A 144 -1.62 6.66 9.14
N VAL A 145 -2.28 7.01 10.26
CA VAL A 145 -3.53 7.78 10.49
C VAL A 145 -4.73 7.52 9.57
N LEU A 146 -5.72 6.79 10.09
CA LEU A 146 -7.12 7.00 9.72
C LEU A 146 -7.70 8.07 10.67
N LEU A 147 -8.34 9.10 10.10
CA LEU A 147 -9.06 10.15 10.84
C LEU A 147 -10.34 9.60 11.48
#